data_AF-A0A8G1J2L5-F1
#
_entry.id   AF-A0A8G1J2L5-F1
#
_cell.length_a   1.000
_cell.length_b   1.000
_cell.length_c   1.000
_cell.angle_alpha   90.00
_cell.angle_beta   90.00
_cell.angle_gamma   90.00
#
_symmetry.space_group_name_H-M   'P 1'
#
loop_
_entity.id
_entity.type
_entity.pdbx_description
1 polymer ?
#
loop_
_entity_poly.entity_id
_entity_poly.type
_entity_poly.pdbx_seq_one_letter_code
_entity_poly.pdbx_strand_id
1 'polypeptide(L)'
;MLLFQAALPLSTRTLNFTARLIRAHRRTIRSRWRAIDPGQQALLAVAYLHQGHSYEQLAPAFGISRATAARYLNEVIDLLAAHAPRLRAGLRRAKRSGRGYVIIDGTLIHASK
;
A
#
# COMPACT_ATOMS: atom_id res chain seq x y z
N MET A 1 -27.68 0.50 -1.09
CA MET A 1 -26.30 0.89 -1.47
C MET A 1 -25.50 1.02 -0.19
N LEU A 2 -24.42 0.27 0.00
CA LEU A 2 -23.55 0.41 1.17
C LEU A 2 -22.47 1.46 0.83
N LEU A 3 -22.55 2.63 1.47
CA LEU A 3 -21.50 3.63 1.46
C LEU A 3 -20.53 3.31 2.60
N PHE A 4 -19.31 2.91 2.26
CA PHE A 4 -18.25 2.69 3.23
C PHE A 4 -17.30 3.91 3.22
N GLN A 5 -17.44 4.78 4.22
CA GLN A 5 -16.43 5.78 4.55
C GLN A 5 -15.64 5.26 5.75
N ALA A 6 -14.38 4.88 5.52
CA ALA A 6 -13.44 4.66 6.61
C ALA A 6 -12.45 5.82 6.69
N ALA A 7 -12.33 6.40 7.88
CA ALA A 7 -11.16 7.18 8.23
C ALA A 7 -10.01 6.21 8.48
N LEU A 8 -9.10 6.09 7.51
CA LEU A 8 -7.83 5.40 7.72
C LEU A 8 -6.93 6.34 8.52
N PRO A 9 -6.42 5.96 9.72
CA PRO A 9 -5.49 6.78 10.49
C PRO A 9 -4.12 6.79 9.80
N LEU A 10 -4.06 7.47 8.66
CA LEU A 10 -2.95 7.36 7.73
C LEU A 10 -2.47 8.74 7.32
N SER A 11 -1.16 8.95 7.38
CA SER A 11 -0.61 10.25 7.04
C SER A 11 -0.84 10.55 5.55
N THR A 12 -1.27 11.77 5.24
CA THR A 12 -1.35 12.28 3.86
C THR A 12 -0.02 12.12 3.12
N ARG A 13 1.09 12.16 3.86
CA ARG A 13 2.44 11.93 3.33
C ARG A 13 2.62 10.53 2.74
N THR A 14 2.09 9.49 3.40
CA THR A 14 2.16 8.10 2.91
C THR A 14 1.35 7.96 1.62
N LEU A 15 0.13 8.48 1.59
CA LEU A 15 -0.71 8.45 0.39
C LEU A 15 -0.05 9.17 -0.79
N ASN A 16 0.47 10.38 -0.56
CA ASN A 16 1.16 11.17 -1.57
C ASN A 16 2.45 10.50 -2.07
N PHE A 17 3.20 9.84 -1.17
CA PHE A 17 4.36 9.06 -1.56
C PHE A 17 3.98 7.93 -2.53
N THR A 18 3.00 7.10 -2.17
CA THR A 18 2.53 5.99 -3.01
C THR A 18 1.98 6.49 -4.35
N ALA A 19 1.17 7.55 -4.35
CA ALA A 19 0.64 8.14 -5.58
C ALA A 19 1.73 8.68 -6.52
N ARG A 20 2.85 9.18 -5.98
CA ARG A 20 4.02 9.58 -6.79
C ARG A 20 4.71 8.38 -7.42
N LEU A 21 4.90 7.28 -6.68
CA LEU A 21 5.47 6.04 -7.24
C LEU A 21 4.62 5.52 -8.40
N ILE A 22 3.30 5.46 -8.22
CA ILE A 22 2.36 5.02 -9.25
C ILE A 22 2.44 5.93 -10.47
N ARG A 23 2.43 7.26 -10.27
CA ARG A 23 2.51 8.23 -11.37
C ARG A 23 3.81 8.08 -12.16
N ALA A 24 4.94 7.85 -11.48
CA ALA A 24 6.22 7.59 -12.14
C ALA A 24 6.17 6.28 -12.93
N HIS A 25 5.73 5.19 -12.30
CA HIS A 25 5.61 3.88 -12.95
C HIS A 25 4.72 3.92 -14.19
N ARG A 26 3.51 4.47 -14.08
CA ARG A 26 2.56 4.62 -15.19
C ARG A 26 3.15 5.40 -16.37
N ARG A 27 4.01 6.39 -16.12
CA ARG A 27 4.74 7.11 -17.18
C ARG A 27 5.75 6.20 -17.88
N THR A 28 6.52 5.43 -17.12
CA THR A 28 7.51 4.49 -17.66
C THR A 28 6.87 3.43 -18.56
N ILE A 29 5.77 2.83 -18.12
CA ILE A 29 5.06 1.79 -18.91
C ILE A 29 4.05 2.36 -19.92
N ARG A 30 4.04 3.68 -20.11
CA ARG A 30 3.12 4.42 -21.01
C ARG A 30 1.62 4.16 -20.75
N SER A 31 1.24 3.81 -19.52
CA SER A 31 -0.13 3.53 -19.09
C SER A 31 -0.72 4.71 -18.31
N ARG A 32 -0.80 5.87 -18.97
CA ARG A 32 -1.24 7.13 -18.33
C ARG A 32 -2.74 7.17 -18.05
N TRP A 33 -3.54 6.55 -18.93
CA TRP A 33 -4.99 6.53 -18.87
C TRP A 33 -5.47 5.20 -18.29
N ARG A 34 -6.15 5.28 -17.15
CA ARG A 34 -6.62 4.13 -16.36
C ARG A 34 -7.93 4.50 -15.68
N ALA A 35 -8.68 3.50 -15.23
CA ALA A 35 -10.03 3.69 -14.68
C ALA A 35 -10.07 4.62 -13.46
N ILE A 36 -9.01 4.61 -12.65
CA ILE A 36 -8.84 5.51 -11.51
C ILE A 36 -7.48 6.23 -11.57
N ASP A 37 -7.43 7.44 -11.00
CA ASP A 37 -6.21 8.23 -10.95
C ASP A 37 -5.18 7.63 -9.96
N PRO A 38 -3.90 8.04 -10.02
CA PRO A 38 -2.86 7.51 -9.12
C PRO A 38 -3.17 7.68 -7.62
N GLY A 39 -3.89 8.73 -7.23
CA GLY A 39 -4.31 8.98 -5.85
C GLY A 39 -5.36 7.97 -5.39
N GLN A 40 -6.41 7.73 -6.17
CA GLN A 40 -7.37 6.67 -5.90
C GLN A 40 -6.73 5.27 -5.91
N GLN A 41 -5.80 4.99 -6.84
CA GLN A 41 -5.06 3.73 -6.83
C GLN A 41 -4.21 3.56 -5.55
N ALA A 42 -3.58 4.64 -5.08
CA ALA A 42 -2.85 4.62 -3.82
C ALA A 42 -3.78 4.38 -2.62
N LEU A 43 -4.95 5.01 -2.60
CA LEU A 43 -5.94 4.83 -1.52
C LEU A 43 -6.48 3.40 -1.50
N LEU A 44 -6.78 2.82 -2.66
CA LEU A 44 -7.17 1.42 -2.81
C LEU A 44 -6.13 0.48 -2.18
N ALA A 45 -4.85 0.67 -2.49
CA ALA A 45 -3.76 -0.15 -1.94
C ALA A 45 -3.54 0.02 -0.45
N VAL A 46 -3.62 1.25 0.03
CA VAL A 46 -3.48 1.52 1.45
C VAL A 46 -4.65 0.93 2.24
N ALA A 47 -5.88 1.03 1.73
CA ALA A 47 -7.05 0.43 2.36
C ALA A 47 -6.92 -1.09 2.46
N TYR A 48 -6.45 -1.74 1.39
CA TYR A 48 -6.16 -3.17 1.37
C TYR A 48 -5.10 -3.57 2.41
N LEU A 49 -3.95 -2.88 2.44
CA LEU A 49 -2.85 -3.21 3.36
C LEU A 49 -3.16 -2.91 4.83
N HIS A 50 -4.00 -1.91 5.12
CA HIS A 50 -4.27 -1.51 6.49
C HIS A 50 -5.42 -2.29 7.14
N GLN A 51 -6.50 -2.56 6.39
CA GLN A 51 -7.69 -3.21 6.94
C GLN A 51 -7.88 -4.65 6.47
N GLY A 52 -7.03 -5.16 5.58
CA GLY A 52 -7.15 -6.53 5.07
C GLY A 52 -8.42 -6.77 4.25
N HIS A 53 -9.03 -5.73 3.69
CA HIS A 53 -10.25 -5.85 2.91
C HIS A 53 -10.03 -6.70 1.66
N SER A 54 -11.05 -7.46 1.27
CA SER A 54 -11.00 -8.25 0.05
C SER A 54 -11.17 -7.38 -1.20
N TYR A 55 -10.79 -7.90 -2.37
CA TYR A 55 -10.99 -7.21 -3.65
C TYR A 55 -12.45 -6.91 -3.92
N GLU A 56 -13.34 -7.83 -3.52
CA GLU A 56 -14.79 -7.74 -3.66
C GLU A 56 -15.38 -6.59 -2.84
N GLN A 57 -14.79 -6.31 -1.68
CA GLN A 57 -15.22 -5.22 -0.81
C GLN A 57 -14.73 -3.86 -1.32
N LEU A 58 -13.52 -3.80 -1.87
CA LEU A 58 -12.91 -2.55 -2.31
C LEU A 58 -13.37 -2.11 -3.71
N ALA A 59 -13.45 -3.03 -4.67
CA ALA A 59 -13.69 -2.67 -6.07
C ALA A 59 -14.95 -1.80 -6.30
N PRO A 60 -16.10 -2.07 -5.67
CA PRO A 60 -17.29 -1.23 -5.81
C PRO A 60 -17.10 0.21 -5.32
N ALA A 61 -16.33 0.41 -4.23
CA ALA A 61 -16.07 1.74 -3.66
C ALA A 61 -15.24 2.65 -4.59
N PHE A 62 -14.51 2.04 -5.53
CA PHE A 62 -13.71 2.75 -6.53
C PHE A 62 -14.34 2.70 -7.94
N GLY A 63 -15.54 2.13 -8.10
CA GLY A 63 -16.23 2.04 -9.38
C GLY A 63 -15.49 1.19 -10.43
N ILE A 64 -14.71 0.20 -10.00
CA ILE A 64 -13.91 -0.66 -10.88
C ILE A 64 -14.29 -2.13 -10.75
N SER A 65 -13.93 -2.94 -11.75
CA SER A 65 -14.09 -4.39 -11.65
C SER A 65 -13.11 -5.01 -10.65
N ARG A 66 -13.48 -6.17 -10.08
CA ARG A 66 -12.62 -6.97 -9.20
C ARG A 66 -11.26 -7.25 -9.82
N ALA A 67 -11.22 -7.63 -11.10
CA ALA A 67 -9.97 -7.90 -11.82
C ALA A 67 -9.10 -6.63 -11.95
N THR A 68 -9.72 -5.47 -12.15
CA THR A 68 -9.00 -4.19 -12.20
C THR A 68 -8.44 -3.84 -10.83
N ALA A 69 -9.22 -4.03 -9.75
CA ALA A 69 -8.74 -3.82 -8.39
C ALA A 69 -7.55 -4.73 -8.06
N ALA A 70 -7.63 -6.03 -8.35
CA ALA A 70 -6.54 -6.98 -8.13
C ALA A 70 -5.26 -6.58 -8.90
N ARG A 71 -5.38 -6.22 -10.18
CA ARG A 71 -4.24 -5.73 -10.98
C ARG A 71 -3.61 -4.48 -10.38
N TYR A 72 -4.44 -3.50 -10.02
CA TYR A 72 -3.96 -2.24 -9.46
C TYR A 72 -3.33 -2.41 -8.10
N LEU A 73 -3.83 -3.33 -7.28
CA LEU A 73 -3.28 -3.66 -5.98
C LEU A 73 -1.93 -4.32 -6.10
N ASN A 74 -1.81 -5.39 -6.89
CA ASN A 74 -0.54 -6.07 -7.12
C ASN A 74 0.53 -5.10 -7.65
N GLU A 75 0.18 -4.24 -8.60
CA GLU A 75 1.11 -3.22 -9.11
C GLU A 75 1.62 -2.28 -8.01
N VAL A 76 0.75 -1.84 -7.10
CA VAL A 76 1.20 -0.97 -6.00
C VAL A 76 2.03 -1.74 -4.98
N ILE A 77 1.68 -2.99 -4.69
CA ILE A 77 2.43 -3.85 -3.78
C ILE A 77 3.85 -4.05 -4.33
N ASP A 78 4.00 -4.34 -5.62
CA ASP A 78 5.30 -4.50 -6.27
C ASP A 78 6.13 -3.22 -6.21
N LEU A 79 5.50 -2.06 -6.46
CA LEU A 79 6.17 -0.76 -6.37
C LEU A 79 6.63 -0.45 -4.94
N LEU A 80 5.82 -0.75 -3.93
CA LEU A 80 6.19 -0.56 -2.54
C LEU A 80 7.29 -1.53 -2.12
N ALA A 81 7.21 -2.80 -2.54
CA ALA A 81 8.21 -3.82 -2.26
C ALA A 81 9.58 -3.46 -2.84
N ALA A 82 9.62 -2.89 -4.05
CA ALA A 82 10.85 -2.39 -4.67
C ALA A 82 11.54 -1.26 -3.87
N HIS A 83 10.78 -0.50 -3.09
CA HIS A 83 11.30 0.58 -2.23
C HIS A 83 11.44 0.16 -0.77
N ALA A 84 10.95 -1.02 -0.39
CA ALA A 84 11.00 -1.50 0.98
C ALA A 84 12.43 -1.89 1.34
N PRO A 85 12.91 -1.51 2.54
CA PRO A 85 14.17 -2.05 3.04
C PRO A 85 14.02 -3.57 3.20
N ARG A 86 15.06 -4.32 2.84
CA ARG A 86 15.11 -5.76 3.16
C ARG A 86 14.86 -5.97 4.64
N LEU A 87 14.17 -7.05 5.02
CA LEU A 87 13.83 -7.38 6.41
C LEU A 87 15.03 -7.21 7.36
N ARG A 88 16.19 -7.77 7.00
CA ARG A 88 17.43 -7.64 7.79
C ARG A 88 17.88 -6.19 7.99
N ALA A 89 17.72 -5.33 6.99
CA ALA A 89 18.05 -3.92 7.09
C ALA A 89 17.06 -3.17 7.99
N GLY A 90 15.77 -3.51 7.89
CA GLY A 90 14.71 -2.99 8.78
C GLY A 90 14.99 -3.34 10.25
N LEU A 91 15.27 -4.61 10.55
CA LEU A 91 15.59 -5.08 11.90
C LEU A 91 16.86 -4.42 12.45
N ARG A 92 17.93 -4.29 11.64
CA ARG A 92 19.13 -3.54 12.05
C ARG A 92 18.83 -2.09 12.38
N ARG A 93 17.99 -1.42 11.60
CA ARG A 93 17.60 -0.03 11.87
C ARG A 93 16.79 0.06 13.16
N ALA A 94 15.86 -0.86 13.39
CA ALA A 94 15.10 -0.92 14.64
C ALA A 94 16.03 -1.09 15.85
N LYS A 95 16.99 -2.02 15.77
CA LYS A 95 18.03 -2.22 16.80
C LYS A 95 18.82 -0.95 17.07
N ARG A 96 19.36 -0.29 16.04
CA ARG A 96 20.10 0.98 16.18
C ARG A 96 19.27 2.11 16.79
N SER A 97 17.95 2.03 16.66
CA SER A 97 17.02 3.02 17.22
C SER A 97 16.57 2.68 18.64
N GLY A 98 17.17 1.66 19.29
CA GLY A 98 16.78 1.21 20.63
C GLY A 98 15.44 0.46 20.70
N ARG A 99 14.88 0.03 19.57
CA ARG A 99 13.61 -0.72 19.55
C ARG A 99 13.90 -2.20 19.80
N GLY A 100 13.37 -2.76 20.90
CA GLY A 100 13.50 -4.20 21.22
C GLY A 100 12.66 -5.10 20.32
N TYR A 101 11.57 -4.56 19.75
CA TYR A 101 10.62 -5.30 18.93
C TYR A 101 10.15 -4.49 17.73
N VAL A 102 9.76 -5.18 16.67
CA VAL A 102 9.09 -4.62 15.50
C VAL A 102 7.90 -5.51 15.16
N ILE A 103 6.73 -4.93 14.94
CA ILE A 103 5.58 -5.66 14.41
C ILE A 103 5.64 -5.56 12.88
N ILE A 104 5.71 -6.70 12.21
CA ILE A 104 5.65 -6.82 10.75
C ILE A 104 4.52 -7.78 10.42
N ASP A 105 3.49 -7.30 9.72
CA ASP A 105 2.36 -8.12 9.27
C ASP A 105 1.69 -8.90 10.42
N GLY A 106 1.41 -8.19 11.53
CA GLY A 106 0.86 -8.81 12.75
C GLY A 106 1.82 -9.69 13.54
N THR A 107 3.02 -9.95 13.01
CA THR A 107 4.03 -10.78 13.66
C THR A 107 4.98 -9.91 14.49
N LEU A 108 5.07 -10.18 15.79
CA LEU A 108 6.03 -9.54 16.67
C LEU A 108 7.41 -10.17 16.46
N ILE A 109 8.34 -9.40 15.89
CA ILE A 109 9.71 -9.84 15.65
C ILE A 109 10.64 -9.17 16.65
N HIS A 110 11.39 -9.99 17.37
CA HIS A 110 12.44 -9.52 18.26
C HIS A 110 13.58 -8.91 17.43
N ALA A 111 13.94 -7.66 17.73
CA ALA A 111 14.98 -6.93 17.01
C ALA A 111 16.35 -6.96 17.73
N SER A 112 16.43 -7.57 18.92
CA SER A 112 17.67 -7.83 19.64
C SER A 112 18.05 -9.33 19.71
N LYS A 113 19.28 -9.59 20.11
CA LYS A 113 19.67 -10.77 20.89
C LYS A 113 20.28 -10.19 22.16
#